data_AF-B7KIG3-F1
#
_entry.id   AF-B7KIG3-F1
#
_cell.length_a   1.000
_cell.length_b   1.000
_cell.length_c   1.000
_cell.angle_alpha   90.00
_cell.angle_beta   90.00
_cell.angle_gamma   90.00
#
_symmetry.space_group_name_H-M   'P 1'
#
loop_
_entity.id
_entity.type
_entity.pdbx_description
1 polymer ?
#
loop_
_entity_poly.entity_id
_entity_poly.type
_entity_poly.pdbx_seq_one_letter_code
_entity_poly.pdbx_strand_id
1 'polypeptide(L)' 'MTTYITDEGLKLTANTPVELVEKLQQETSINSNSADRKTAIKITDPEAYIAELIQAGYLRVIDDIDG' A
#
# COMPACT_ATOMS: atom_id res chain seq x y z
N MET A 1 -4.40 5.36 -13.65
CA MET A 1 -3.69 4.23 -13.01
C MET A 1 -2.41 4.82 -12.44
N THR A 2 -2.19 4.68 -11.14
CA THR A 2 -1.00 5.25 -10.48
C THR A 2 -0.11 4.11 -10.03
N THR A 3 1.19 4.26 -10.26
CA THR A 3 2.19 3.28 -9.82
C THR A 3 2.76 3.74 -8.48
N TYR A 4 2.93 2.79 -7.57
CA TYR A 4 3.50 3.00 -6.25
C TYR A 4 4.67 2.04 -6.08
N ILE A 5 5.70 2.46 -5.37
CA ILE A 5 6.86 1.64 -5.03
C ILE A 5 6.98 1.57 -3.52
N THR A 6 7.01 0.35 -2.96
CA THR A 6 7.30 0.14 -1.54
C THR A 6 8.78 0.37 -1.24
N ASP A 7 9.16 0.54 0.02
CA ASP A 7 10.59 0.69 0.38
C ASP A 7 11.43 -0.55 0.00
N GLU A 8 10.80 -1.74 0.01
CA GLU A 8 11.40 -2.99 -0.46
C GLU A 8 11.60 -3.05 -1.99
N GLY A 9 11.15 -2.02 -2.72
CA GLY A 9 11.28 -1.93 -4.18
C GLY A 9 10.16 -2.63 -4.96
N LEU A 10 9.08 -3.05 -4.29
CA LEU A 10 7.93 -3.67 -4.93
C LEU A 10 7.08 -2.63 -5.66
N LYS A 11 6.80 -2.88 -6.94
CA LYS A 11 5.92 -2.02 -7.75
C LYS A 11 4.47 -2.47 -7.61
N LEU A 12 3.63 -1.61 -7.05
CA LEU A 12 2.20 -1.80 -6.91
C LEU A 12 1.47 -0.80 -7.79
N THR A 13 0.68 -1.30 -8.73
CA THR A 13 -0.18 -0.44 -9.55
C THR A 13 -1.62 -0.55 -9.09
N ALA A 14 -2.27 0.59 -8.89
CA ALA A 14 -3.67 0.65 -8.46
C ALA A 14 -4.42 1.76 -9.20
N ASN A 15 -5.71 1.52 -9.45
CA ASN A 15 -6.59 2.55 -10.02
C ASN A 15 -7.33 3.33 -8.95
N THR A 16 -7.45 2.74 -7.75
CA THR A 16 -8.11 3.35 -6.60
C THR A 16 -7.27 3.18 -5.33
N PRO A 17 -7.43 4.07 -4.34
CA PRO A 17 -6.79 3.94 -3.02
C PRO A 17 -7.07 2.58 -2.36
N VAL A 18 -8.31 2.10 -2.44
CA VAL A 18 -8.70 0.82 -1.83
C VAL A 18 -7.94 -0.36 -2.45
N GLU A 19 -7.81 -0.41 -3.79
CA GLU A 19 -7.04 -1.47 -4.47
C GLU A 19 -5.59 -1.51 -4.01
N LEU A 20 -4.96 -0.34 -3.82
CA LEU A 20 -3.57 -0.26 -3.37
C LEU A 20 -3.42 -0.83 -1.96
N VAL A 21 -4.34 -0.45 -1.07
CA VAL A 21 -4.38 -0.92 0.30
C VAL A 21 -4.56 -2.44 0.36
N GLU A 22 -5.47 -2.99 -0.42
CA GLU A 22 -5.67 -4.44 -0.49
C GLU A 22 -4.41 -5.16 -0.95
N LYS A 23 -3.73 -4.63 -1.98
CA LYS A 23 -2.44 -5.16 -2.45
C LYS A 23 -1.37 -5.08 -1.37
N LEU A 24 -1.23 -3.95 -0.68
CA LEU A 24 -0.28 -3.79 0.43
C LEU A 24 -0.53 -4.79 1.57
N GLN A 25 -1.80 -5.01 1.92
CA GLN A 25 -2.16 -5.99 2.94
C GLN A 25 -1.89 -7.43 2.49
N GLN A 26 -2.10 -7.75 1.22
CA GLN A 26 -1.78 -9.07 0.67
C GLN A 26 -0.28 -9.33 0.71
N GLU A 27 0.54 -8.38 0.27
CA GLU A 27 2.00 -8.47 0.28
C GLU A 27 2.57 -8.53 1.72
N THR A 28 1.95 -7.80 2.66
CA THR A 28 2.33 -7.88 4.08
C THR A 28 1.88 -9.19 4.73
N SER A 29 0.76 -9.77 4.27
CA SER A 29 0.18 -10.99 4.85
C SER A 29 0.90 -12.28 4.45
N ILE A 30 1.84 -12.25 3.49
CA ILE A 30 2.55 -13.46 3.05
C ILE A 30 3.58 -13.96 4.09
N ASN A 31 3.83 -13.23 5.19
CA ASN A 31 4.81 -13.65 6.21
C ASN A 31 4.25 -13.85 7.63
N SER A 32 2.96 -14.14 7.80
CA SER A 32 2.45 -14.50 9.13
C SER A 32 1.43 -15.62 9.07
N ASN A 33 1.95 -16.84 9.10
CA ASN A 33 1.27 -18.01 9.64
C ASN A 33 0.97 -17.78 11.13
N SER A 34 0.04 -16.88 11.45
CA SER A 34 -0.41 -16.59 12.80
C SER A 34 -1.76 -15.89 12.71
N ALA A 35 -2.81 -16.65 12.98
CA ALA A 35 -4.22 -16.25 13.00
C ALA A 35 -4.58 -15.15 14.03
N ASP A 36 -3.61 -14.38 14.51
CA ASP A 36 -3.76 -13.42 15.62
C ASP A 36 -3.37 -11.97 15.26
N ARG A 37 -2.85 -11.72 14.06
CA ARG A 37 -2.60 -10.36 13.55
C ARG A 37 -3.54 -9.96 12.43
N LYS A 38 -4.78 -10.47 12.51
CA LYS A 38 -5.93 -9.85 11.87
C LYS A 38 -6.35 -8.60 12.67
N THR A 39 -5.40 -7.74 13.02
CA THR A 39 -5.72 -6.31 13.08
C THR A 39 -5.94 -5.95 11.62
N ALA A 40 -7.14 -6.26 11.12
CA ALA A 40 -7.71 -5.53 10.02
C ALA A 40 -7.63 -4.09 10.49
N ILE A 41 -6.54 -3.41 10.15
CA ILE A 41 -6.41 -1.97 10.32
C ILE A 41 -7.68 -1.50 9.64
N LYS A 42 -8.62 -1.00 10.44
CA LYS A 42 -9.89 -0.55 9.94
C LYS A 42 -9.54 0.73 9.20
N ILE A 43 -9.09 0.55 7.96
CA ILE A 43 -8.70 1.62 7.06
C ILE A 43 -10.02 2.27 6.71
N THR A 44 -10.42 3.17 7.59
CA THR A 44 -11.65 3.96 7.48
C THR A 44 -11.50 4.89 6.27
N ASP A 45 -10.26 5.30 5.99
CA ASP A 45 -9.88 6.20 4.91
C ASP A 45 -8.62 5.64 4.20
N PRO A 46 -8.77 4.92 3.07
CA PRO A 46 -7.64 4.36 2.34
C PRO A 46 -6.68 5.45 1.84
N GLU A 47 -7.19 6.63 1.53
CA GLU A 47 -6.39 7.78 1.13
C GLU A 47 -5.47 8.28 2.27
N ALA A 48 -6.01 8.39 3.49
CA ALA A 48 -5.23 8.82 4.65
C ALA A 48 -4.13 7.81 4.99
N TYR A 49 -4.44 6.51 4.90
CA TYR A 49 -3.46 5.44 5.13
C TYR A 49 -2.34 5.46 4.09
N ILE A 50 -2.66 5.63 2.81
CA ILE A 50 -1.66 5.76 1.74
C ILE A 50 -0.79 7.00 1.96
N ALA A 51 -1.39 8.14 2.32
CA ALA A 51 -0.67 9.37 2.60
C ALA A 51 0.31 9.19 3.77
N GLU A 52 -0.09 8.48 4.83
CA GLU A 52 0.78 8.14 5.96
C GLU A 52 1.96 7.27 5.52
N LEU A 53 1.71 6.22 4.72
CA LEU A 53 2.79 5.38 4.19
C LEU A 53 3.77 6.16 3.31
N ILE A 54 3.27 7.11 2.52
CA ILE A 54 4.11 7.99 1.72
C ILE A 54 4.94 8.91 2.61
N GLN A 55 4.31 9.54 3.60
CA GLN A 55 4.97 10.45 4.54
C GLN A 55 6.03 9.73 5.39
N ALA A 56 5.75 8.49 5.79
CA ALA A 56 6.68 7.63 6.51
C ALA A 56 7.81 7.06 5.62
N GLY A 57 7.70 7.21 4.30
CA GLY A 57 8.69 6.73 3.33
C GLY A 57 8.58 5.24 2.98
N TYR A 58 7.56 4.55 3.49
CA TYR A 58 7.27 3.15 3.13
C TYR A 58 6.71 2.99 1.73
N LEU A 59 6.12 4.07 1.18
CA LEU A 59 5.51 4.07 -0.13
C LEU A 59 5.96 5.31 -0.92
N ARG A 60 6.22 5.15 -2.21
CA ARG A 60 6.54 6.27 -3.11
C ARG A 60 5.60 6.23 -4.30
N VAL A 61 4.98 7.35 -4.58
CA VAL A 61 4.14 7.50 -5.77
C VAL A 61 5.07 7.73 -6.96
N ILE A 62 4.97 6.83 -7.94
CA ILE A 62 5.54 6.99 -9.27
C ILE A 62 4.35 7.22 -10.16
N ASP A 63 3.81 8.43 -10.09
CA ASP A 63 2.98 8.91 -11.17
C ASP A 63 3.93 8.99 -12.36
N ASP A 64 3.63 8.25 -13.43
CA ASP A 64 4.37 8.36 -14.68
C ASP A 64 4.03 9.74 -15.26
N ILE A 65 4.73 10.76 -14.75
CA ILE A 65 4.83 12.05 -15.42
C ILE A 65 5.83 11.79 -16.55
N ASP A 66 5.36 11.08 -17.58
CA ASP A 66 5.99 11.05 -18.90
C ASP A 66 6.25 12.52 -19.27
N GLY A 67 7.52 12.93 -19.15
CA GLY A 67 8.02 14.26 -19.49
C GLY A 67 8.44 14.35 -20.94
#